data_AF-A0A7X3GMN9-F1
#
_entry.id   AF-A0A7X3GMN9-F1
#
_cell.length_a   1.000
_cell.length_b   1.000
_cell.length_c   1.000
_cell.angle_alpha   90.00
_cell.angle_beta   90.00
_cell.angle_gamma   90.00
#
_symmetry.space_group_name_H-M   'P 1'
#
loop_
_entity.id
_entity.type
_entity.pdbx_description
1 polymer ?
#
loop_
_entity_poly.entity_id
_entity_poly.type
_entity_poly.pdbx_seq_one_letter_code
_entity_poly.pdbx_strand_id
1 'polypeptide(L)'
;MGTMYYKGSIALLAILCLVVLLNACGAAGQEQGQETAIQPSPPIVTKAADPLNSSVHGTPYPFPKSLKLQFQPVELTMLKESKVKPTWERTAIVAFGAIDGTPVSLAIYKETDEHALCGSSYERVALLEHRGKAYRYVDCFSSSLETENQEDQKPLFLLGAKQHAPSSNLILHGAAELSANGPGRMAYFILNQKQDRWYGFEDWGFPRAIDLDGDGFEEVASQFEGLHLQWPDVVIYRWKGRTLERSPSIKTALRVPNPTYSEAIIDERNKQITVNAVANAEDFEVSDTGKYQYEDGVLVRVE
;
A
#
# COMPACT_ATOMS: atom_id res chain seq x y z
N MET A 1 -12.13 61.48 -38.22
CA MET A 1 -11.55 62.77 -37.79
C MET A 1 -11.14 62.63 -36.35
N GLY A 2 -9.88 62.92 -36.00
CA GLY A 2 -9.37 62.89 -34.62
C GLY A 2 -8.20 61.94 -34.40
N THR A 3 -7.04 62.30 -34.95
CA THR A 3 -5.70 61.75 -34.72
C THR A 3 -5.03 62.31 -33.45
N MET A 4 -4.16 61.52 -32.81
CA MET A 4 -2.86 61.83 -32.15
C MET A 4 -2.70 61.09 -30.80
N TYR A 5 -1.70 60.24 -30.54
CA TYR A 5 -0.22 60.26 -30.62
C TYR A 5 0.49 60.71 -29.31
N TYR A 6 1.30 59.79 -28.73
CA TYR A 6 2.62 59.89 -28.05
C TYR A 6 2.69 58.93 -26.83
N LYS A 7 3.58 57.92 -26.72
CA LYS A 7 5.06 57.78 -26.79
C LYS A 7 5.71 57.74 -25.38
N GLY A 8 6.64 56.79 -25.22
CA GLY A 8 7.67 56.73 -24.17
C GLY A 8 7.34 55.68 -23.09
N SER A 9 8.17 54.71 -22.72
CA SER A 9 9.64 54.71 -22.74
C SER A 9 10.24 53.30 -22.89
N ILE A 10 11.41 53.31 -23.50
CA ILE A 10 12.36 52.24 -23.80
C ILE A 10 13.44 52.22 -22.69
N ALA A 11 14.02 51.04 -22.48
CA ALA A 11 15.37 50.74 -21.93
C ALA A 11 15.61 50.75 -20.40
N LEU A 12 16.01 49.57 -19.90
CA LEU A 12 17.27 49.31 -19.16
C LEU A 12 17.46 47.77 -19.15
N LEU A 13 18.12 47.14 -20.12
CA LEU A 13 19.56 46.90 -20.29
C LEU A 13 20.39 46.64 -19.00
N ALA A 14 20.88 45.39 -18.93
CA ALA A 14 22.25 44.97 -18.58
C ALA A 14 22.76 45.17 -17.13
N ILE A 15 22.83 44.06 -16.39
CA ILE A 15 23.92 43.79 -15.42
C ILE A 15 24.38 42.33 -15.57
N LEU A 16 25.60 42.18 -16.12
CA LEU A 16 26.68 41.19 -15.89
C LEU A 16 26.31 39.71 -15.70
N CYS A 17 26.82 38.72 -16.47
CA CYS A 17 28.13 38.51 -17.12
C CYS A 17 29.36 38.67 -16.20
N LEU A 18 29.65 37.64 -15.40
CA LEU A 18 30.95 37.17 -14.86
C LEU A 18 30.56 36.01 -13.91
N VAL A 19 30.84 34.72 -14.15
CA VAL A 19 32.14 34.06 -14.06
C VAL A 19 32.03 32.73 -14.83
N VAL A 20 32.58 32.69 -16.03
CA VAL A 20 33.13 31.46 -16.63
C VAL A 20 34.58 31.79 -16.86
N LEU A 21 35.49 31.18 -16.09
CA LEU A 21 36.88 30.96 -16.48
C LEU A 21 37.50 29.92 -15.54
N LEU A 22 37.99 28.85 -16.16
CA LEU A 22 39.19 28.07 -15.82
C LEU A 22 39.08 27.05 -14.67
N ASN A 23 38.99 25.77 -15.06
CA ASN A 23 40.03 24.80 -14.70
C ASN A 23 39.96 23.57 -15.62
N ALA A 24 40.73 23.65 -16.71
CA ALA A 24 41.24 22.50 -17.42
C ALA A 24 42.77 22.65 -17.44
N CYS A 25 43.46 21.82 -16.65
CA CYS A 25 44.85 21.44 -16.90
C CYS A 25 45.13 20.14 -16.14
N GLY A 26 45.86 19.25 -16.80
CA GLY A 26 45.85 17.82 -16.53
C GLY A 26 46.75 17.36 -15.38
N ALA A 27 46.62 16.08 -15.07
CA ALA A 27 47.71 15.28 -14.54
C ALA A 27 47.48 13.83 -15.00
N ALA A 28 48.24 13.44 -16.03
CA ALA A 28 48.57 12.04 -16.28
C ALA A 28 49.50 11.58 -15.16
N GLY A 29 49.24 10.43 -14.56
CA GLY A 29 50.06 9.90 -13.47
C GLY A 29 49.73 8.44 -13.15
N GLN A 30 50.54 7.55 -13.75
CA GLN A 30 51.02 6.27 -13.22
C GLN A 30 50.03 5.36 -12.47
N GLU A 31 49.59 4.29 -13.15
CA GLU A 31 49.29 3.02 -12.50
C GLU A 31 50.60 2.36 -12.05
N GLN A 32 50.90 2.46 -10.76
CA GLN A 32 51.88 1.60 -10.08
C GLN A 32 51.14 0.67 -9.11
N GLY A 33 51.64 -0.56 -9.07
CA GLY A 33 50.97 -1.74 -8.55
C GLY A 33 50.46 -1.63 -7.12
N GLN A 34 49.26 -2.16 -6.92
CA GLN A 34 48.71 -2.38 -5.59
C GLN A 34 49.10 -3.78 -5.14
N GLU A 35 50.08 -3.78 -4.26
CA GLU A 35 50.56 -4.88 -3.45
C GLU A 35 49.41 -5.50 -2.66
N THR A 36 49.22 -6.81 -2.83
CA THR A 36 48.28 -7.65 -2.07
C THR A 36 48.65 -7.62 -0.59
N ALA A 37 47.98 -6.77 0.18
CA ALA A 37 47.99 -6.84 1.63
C ALA A 37 47.13 -8.02 2.08
N ILE A 38 47.78 -9.06 2.61
CA ILE A 38 47.13 -10.19 3.30
C ILE A 38 46.45 -9.62 4.55
N GLN A 39 45.13 -9.48 4.49
CA GLN A 39 44.31 -9.08 5.62
C GLN A 39 44.20 -10.29 6.57
N PRO A 40 44.63 -10.18 7.85
CA PRO A 40 44.48 -11.28 8.79
C PRO A 40 42.99 -11.52 9.05
N SER A 41 42.56 -12.77 8.90
CA SER A 41 41.20 -13.21 9.17
C SER A 41 40.75 -12.76 10.57
N PRO A 42 39.55 -12.18 10.73
CA PRO A 42 39.02 -11.86 12.05
C PRO A 42 38.84 -13.17 12.87
N PRO A 43 38.98 -13.09 14.20
CA PRO A 43 38.77 -14.24 15.07
C PRO A 43 37.34 -14.77 14.89
N ILE A 44 37.21 -16.10 14.85
CA ILE A 44 35.93 -16.80 14.87
C ILE A 44 35.22 -16.42 16.17
N VAL A 45 34.31 -15.44 16.08
CA VAL A 45 33.34 -15.17 17.12
C VAL A 45 32.41 -16.38 17.15
N THR A 46 32.56 -17.20 18.18
CA THR A 46 31.63 -18.27 18.50
C THR A 46 30.27 -17.61 18.71
N LYS A 47 29.37 -17.78 17.73
CA LYS A 47 27.97 -17.37 17.86
C LYS A 47 27.44 -17.97 19.16
N ALA A 48 27.02 -17.09 20.07
CA ALA A 48 26.12 -17.49 21.15
C ALA A 48 24.94 -18.21 20.48
N ALA A 49 24.61 -19.39 20.99
CA ALA A 49 23.50 -20.18 20.49
C ALA A 49 22.21 -19.34 20.51
N ASP A 50 21.56 -19.22 19.35
CA ASP A 50 20.19 -18.75 19.25
C ASP A 50 19.31 -19.64 20.16
N PRO A 51 18.51 -19.07 21.08
CA PRO A 51 17.62 -19.85 21.94
C PRO A 51 16.37 -20.36 21.18
N LEU A 52 16.38 -20.37 19.85
CA LEU A 52 15.21 -20.63 19.01
C LEU A 52 15.08 -22.08 18.52
N ASN A 53 15.94 -23.00 18.96
CA ASN A 53 15.90 -24.39 18.49
C ASN A 53 15.85 -25.42 19.63
N SER A 54 14.84 -25.30 20.48
CA SER A 54 14.39 -26.42 21.31
C SER A 54 12.94 -26.73 20.95
N SER A 55 12.78 -27.57 19.92
CA SER A 55 11.54 -28.23 19.57
C SER A 55 11.14 -29.19 20.70
N VAL A 56 10.44 -28.65 21.70
CA VAL A 56 9.59 -29.47 22.55
C VAL A 56 8.35 -29.77 21.72
N HIS A 57 8.32 -30.95 21.10
CA HIS A 57 7.13 -31.48 20.46
C HIS A 57 5.94 -31.40 21.42
N GLY A 58 4.87 -30.72 21.01
CA GLY A 58 3.56 -30.85 21.64
C GLY A 58 3.21 -29.88 22.78
N THR A 59 3.98 -28.84 23.07
CA THR A 59 3.47 -27.76 23.94
C THR A 59 2.60 -26.79 23.13
N PRO A 60 1.30 -26.60 23.47
CA PRO A 60 0.44 -25.65 22.80
C PRO A 60 1.02 -24.24 22.84
N TYR A 61 0.85 -23.49 21.76
CA TYR A 61 1.30 -22.11 21.69
C TYR A 61 0.45 -21.23 22.63
N PRO A 62 1.04 -20.59 23.66
CA PRO A 62 0.26 -19.89 24.69
C PRO A 62 -0.22 -18.51 24.20
N PHE A 63 -1.26 -18.51 23.36
CA PHE A 63 -1.92 -17.30 22.87
C PHE A 63 -2.28 -16.35 24.03
N PRO A 64 -1.88 -15.06 23.98
CA PRO A 64 -2.12 -14.11 25.05
C PRO A 64 -3.62 -13.83 25.23
N LYS A 65 -4.06 -13.57 26.48
CA LYS A 65 -5.45 -13.18 26.76
C LYS A 65 -5.83 -11.84 26.11
N SER A 66 -4.87 -10.93 25.98
CA SER A 66 -5.07 -9.64 25.34
C SER A 66 -3.76 -9.11 24.75
N LEU A 67 -3.83 -8.41 23.63
CA LEU A 67 -2.68 -7.76 23.00
C LEU A 67 -3.06 -6.39 22.47
N LYS A 68 -2.34 -5.34 22.90
CA LYS A 68 -2.46 -4.01 22.30
C LYS A 68 -1.66 -3.94 20.99
N LEU A 69 -2.33 -3.65 19.88
CA LEU A 69 -1.71 -3.49 18.58
C LEU A 69 -0.91 -2.18 18.49
N GLN A 70 0.22 -2.23 17.79
CA GLN A 70 1.09 -1.07 17.56
C GLN A 70 0.81 -0.46 16.19
N PHE A 71 0.00 0.58 16.18
CA PHE A 71 -0.38 1.26 14.94
C PHE A 71 0.70 2.24 14.46
N GLN A 72 0.89 2.29 13.15
CA GLN A 72 1.81 3.22 12.49
C GLN A 72 1.06 4.05 11.45
N PRO A 73 1.35 5.36 11.32
CA PRO A 73 0.78 6.18 10.26
C PRO A 73 1.06 5.59 8.87
N VAL A 74 0.02 5.55 8.03
CA VAL A 74 0.16 5.16 6.62
C VAL A 74 0.80 6.31 5.85
N GLU A 75 1.82 6.00 5.05
CA GLU A 75 2.39 6.95 4.12
C GLU A 75 1.48 7.11 2.90
N LEU A 76 1.07 8.36 2.63
CA LEU A 76 0.12 8.67 1.58
C LEU A 76 0.81 9.37 0.40
N THR A 77 0.64 8.80 -0.79
CA THR A 77 1.10 9.40 -2.05
C THR A 77 -0.03 10.23 -2.67
N MET A 78 0.21 11.52 -2.89
CA MET A 78 -0.76 12.37 -3.59
C MET A 78 -0.86 11.98 -5.07
N LEU A 79 -2.08 11.72 -5.55
CA LEU A 79 -2.31 11.48 -6.98
C LEU A 79 -2.19 12.78 -7.76
N LYS A 80 -1.67 12.68 -8.98
CA LYS A 80 -1.51 13.81 -9.89
C LYS A 80 -2.56 13.74 -10.98
N GLU A 81 -3.13 14.89 -11.32
CA GLU A 81 -3.94 15.00 -12.52
C GLU A 81 -3.12 14.58 -13.74
N SER A 82 -3.71 13.79 -14.62
CA SER A 82 -3.03 13.24 -15.79
C SER A 82 -3.90 13.37 -17.02
N LYS A 83 -3.23 13.54 -18.17
CA LYS A 83 -3.88 13.52 -19.49
C LYS A 83 -3.67 12.15 -20.11
N VAL A 84 -4.68 11.70 -20.83
CA VAL A 84 -4.60 10.49 -21.65
C VAL A 84 -3.47 10.65 -22.68
N LYS A 85 -2.59 9.66 -22.75
CA LYS A 85 -1.51 9.65 -23.75
C LYS A 85 -2.01 9.07 -25.08
N PRO A 86 -1.38 9.41 -26.21
CA PRO A 86 -1.74 8.83 -27.52
C PRO A 86 -1.56 7.31 -27.60
N THR A 87 -0.66 6.75 -26.77
CA THR A 87 -0.39 5.31 -26.71
C THR A 87 -1.32 4.57 -25.75
N TRP A 88 -2.29 5.26 -25.14
CA TRP A 88 -3.26 4.65 -24.24
C TRP A 88 -4.57 4.39 -24.98
N GLU A 89 -4.88 3.12 -25.18
CA GLU A 89 -6.15 2.68 -25.73
C GLU A 89 -7.13 2.39 -24.59
N ARG A 90 -8.25 3.12 -24.51
CA ARG A 90 -9.24 2.89 -23.46
C ARG A 90 -9.96 1.57 -23.69
N THR A 91 -9.94 0.70 -22.68
CA THR A 91 -10.54 -0.64 -22.75
C THR A 91 -11.81 -0.75 -21.93
N ALA A 92 -11.90 -0.04 -20.80
CA ALA A 92 -13.08 -0.07 -19.93
C ALA A 92 -13.28 1.23 -19.14
N ILE A 93 -14.49 1.42 -18.62
CA ILE A 93 -14.80 2.38 -17.56
C ILE A 93 -15.53 1.61 -16.48
N VAL A 94 -14.93 1.51 -15.31
CA VAL A 94 -15.48 0.76 -14.18
C VAL A 94 -16.08 1.73 -13.18
N ALA A 95 -17.34 1.50 -12.79
CA ALA A 95 -17.97 2.29 -11.74
C ALA A 95 -17.26 2.04 -10.41
N PHE A 96 -16.88 3.12 -9.72
CA PHE A 96 -16.17 3.05 -8.46
C PHE A 96 -16.91 3.83 -7.38
N GLY A 97 -18.22 3.65 -7.28
CA GLY A 97 -19.07 4.31 -6.28
C GLY A 97 -19.30 5.81 -6.54
N ALA A 98 -19.65 6.53 -5.48
CA ALA A 98 -19.95 7.96 -5.54
C ALA A 98 -19.62 8.64 -4.22
N ILE A 99 -19.27 9.93 -4.27
CA ILE A 99 -19.00 10.78 -3.11
C ILE A 99 -19.95 11.97 -3.17
N ASP A 100 -20.79 12.12 -2.14
CA ASP A 100 -21.83 13.15 -2.06
C ASP A 100 -22.72 13.20 -3.33
N GLY A 101 -23.06 12.03 -3.87
CA GLY A 101 -23.84 11.88 -5.09
C GLY A 101 -23.07 12.14 -6.40
N THR A 102 -21.79 12.56 -6.33
CA THR A 102 -20.94 12.69 -7.51
C THR A 102 -20.29 11.35 -7.85
N PRO A 103 -20.42 10.82 -9.08
CA PRO A 103 -19.83 9.54 -9.44
C PRO A 103 -18.30 9.58 -9.39
N VAL A 104 -17.73 8.46 -8.98
CA VAL A 104 -16.29 8.16 -9.10
C VAL A 104 -16.17 6.93 -10.00
N SER A 105 -15.25 6.97 -10.96
CA SER A 105 -15.00 5.85 -11.87
C SER A 105 -13.50 5.62 -12.06
N LEU A 106 -13.15 4.43 -12.54
CA LEU A 106 -11.82 4.13 -13.05
C LEU A 106 -11.90 4.00 -14.58
N ALA A 107 -11.28 4.90 -15.31
CA ALA A 107 -11.04 4.73 -16.73
C ALA A 107 -9.79 3.88 -16.94
N ILE A 108 -9.97 2.71 -17.56
CA ILE A 108 -8.93 1.69 -17.75
C ILE A 108 -8.40 1.76 -19.17
N TYR A 109 -7.08 1.75 -19.30
CA TYR A 109 -6.38 1.85 -20.57
C TYR A 109 -5.34 0.75 -20.70
N LYS A 110 -5.20 0.22 -21.92
CA LYS A 110 -4.06 -0.58 -22.35
C LYS A 110 -2.99 0.35 -22.94
N GLU A 111 -1.75 0.20 -22.47
CA GLU A 111 -0.60 0.86 -23.06
C GLU A 111 -0.16 0.09 -24.31
N THR A 112 -0.10 0.75 -25.46
CA THR A 112 0.25 0.13 -26.74
C THR A 112 1.76 0.14 -27.01
N ASP A 113 2.52 0.94 -26.28
CA ASP A 113 3.98 0.92 -26.30
C ASP A 113 4.51 -0.13 -25.32
N GLU A 114 5.00 -1.26 -25.86
CA GLU A 114 5.55 -2.38 -25.07
C GLU A 114 6.79 -1.99 -24.23
N HIS A 115 7.43 -0.86 -24.53
CA HIS A 115 8.59 -0.35 -23.77
C HIS A 115 8.21 0.60 -22.63
N ALA A 116 6.93 0.97 -22.52
CA ALA A 116 6.45 1.80 -21.41
C ALA A 116 6.22 0.97 -20.14
N LEU A 117 6.16 1.66 -18.99
CA LEU A 117 6.07 1.02 -17.66
C LEU A 117 4.95 -0.03 -17.54
N CYS A 118 3.79 0.22 -18.15
CA CYS A 118 2.62 -0.67 -18.11
C CYS A 118 2.36 -1.33 -19.46
N GLY A 119 3.41 -1.55 -20.26
CA GLY A 119 3.33 -2.07 -21.62
C GLY A 119 3.06 -3.57 -21.70
N SER A 120 3.09 -4.30 -20.59
CA SER A 120 2.81 -5.74 -20.59
C SER A 120 1.33 -6.04 -20.85
N SER A 121 1.04 -7.18 -21.46
CA SER A 121 -0.34 -7.54 -21.86
C SER A 121 -1.34 -7.70 -20.71
N TYR A 122 -0.87 -7.99 -19.50
CA TYR A 122 -1.67 -8.14 -18.27
C TYR A 122 -1.71 -6.85 -17.42
N GLU A 123 -1.02 -5.79 -17.85
CA GLU A 123 -0.94 -4.52 -17.16
C GLU A 123 -1.88 -3.49 -17.77
N ARG A 124 -2.39 -2.59 -16.92
CA ARG A 124 -3.27 -1.48 -17.32
C ARG A 124 -2.82 -0.19 -16.68
N VAL A 125 -3.10 0.91 -17.36
CA VAL A 125 -3.11 2.23 -16.75
C VAL A 125 -4.53 2.53 -16.32
N ALA A 126 -4.74 2.85 -15.04
CA ALA A 126 -6.04 3.32 -14.55
C ALA A 126 -5.97 4.81 -14.19
N LEU A 127 -7.00 5.56 -14.61
CA LEU A 127 -7.23 6.93 -14.19
C LEU A 127 -8.48 6.98 -13.31
N LEU A 128 -8.33 7.47 -12.09
CA LEU A 128 -9.44 7.78 -11.20
C LEU A 128 -10.12 9.06 -11.69
N GLU A 129 -11.37 8.94 -12.09
CA GLU A 129 -12.18 10.06 -12.58
C GLU A 129 -13.17 10.52 -11.51
N HIS A 130 -13.13 11.82 -11.20
CA HIS A 130 -14.06 12.45 -10.26
C HIS A 130 -14.22 13.93 -10.61
N ARG A 131 -15.47 14.43 -10.67
CA ARG A 131 -15.78 15.84 -10.99
C ARG A 131 -15.14 16.35 -12.29
N GLY A 132 -15.06 15.49 -13.31
CA GLY A 132 -14.47 15.83 -14.62
C GLY A 132 -12.95 15.96 -14.62
N LYS A 133 -12.26 15.57 -13.52
CA LYS A 133 -10.81 15.46 -13.44
C LYS A 133 -10.38 14.01 -13.44
N ALA A 134 -9.22 13.72 -14.01
CA ALA A 134 -8.64 12.38 -14.10
C ALA A 134 -7.29 12.34 -13.36
N TYR A 135 -7.17 11.46 -12.38
CA TYR A 135 -6.02 11.35 -11.49
C TYR A 135 -5.31 10.02 -11.72
N ARG A 136 -3.99 10.06 -11.87
CA ARG A 136 -3.17 8.86 -12.09
C ARG A 136 -2.49 8.42 -10.80
N TYR A 137 -2.57 7.13 -10.52
CA TYR A 137 -1.70 6.44 -9.58
C TYR A 137 -0.43 5.94 -10.30
N VAL A 138 0.73 5.98 -9.63
CA VAL A 138 2.05 5.77 -10.26
C VAL A 138 2.43 4.28 -10.24
N ASP A 139 1.50 3.41 -10.62
CA ASP A 139 1.74 1.98 -10.80
C ASP A 139 0.80 1.43 -11.88
N CYS A 140 0.99 0.17 -12.25
CA CYS A 140 0.19 -0.56 -13.23
C CYS A 140 -0.88 -1.38 -12.53
N PHE A 141 -2.09 -1.35 -13.08
CA PHE A 141 -3.24 -2.09 -12.58
C PHE A 141 -3.37 -3.43 -13.30
N SER A 142 -4.06 -4.37 -12.67
CA SER A 142 -4.32 -5.68 -13.26
C SER A 142 -5.36 -5.57 -14.39
N SER A 143 -5.20 -6.37 -15.45
CA SER A 143 -6.22 -6.54 -16.49
C SER A 143 -7.54 -7.14 -15.96
N SER A 144 -7.54 -7.74 -14.77
CA SER A 144 -8.75 -8.26 -14.11
C SER A 144 -9.82 -7.19 -13.91
N LEU A 145 -9.43 -5.91 -13.77
CA LEU A 145 -10.36 -4.78 -13.64
C LEU A 145 -11.32 -4.62 -14.82
N GLU A 146 -10.99 -5.19 -15.98
CA GLU A 146 -11.84 -5.12 -17.17
C GLU A 146 -12.99 -6.11 -17.14
N THR A 147 -12.94 -7.09 -16.24
CA THR A 147 -13.93 -8.17 -16.17
C THR A 147 -14.99 -7.87 -15.11
N GLU A 148 -16.26 -7.91 -15.52
CA GLU A 148 -17.42 -7.72 -14.63
C GLU A 148 -17.78 -8.97 -13.81
N ASN A 149 -17.09 -10.10 -14.00
CA ASN A 149 -17.42 -11.35 -13.31
C ASN A 149 -16.91 -11.32 -11.86
N GLN A 150 -17.80 -10.90 -10.95
CA GLN A 150 -17.55 -10.65 -9.53
C GLN A 150 -17.47 -11.90 -8.64
N GLU A 151 -17.66 -13.11 -9.18
CA GLU A 151 -17.90 -14.29 -8.34
C GLU A 151 -16.65 -14.83 -7.64
N ASP A 152 -15.44 -14.73 -8.23
CA ASP A 152 -14.26 -15.41 -7.67
C ASP A 152 -13.10 -14.49 -7.28
N GLN A 153 -12.96 -13.31 -7.88
CA GLN A 153 -11.90 -12.35 -7.54
C GLN A 153 -12.45 -10.94 -7.75
N LYS A 154 -12.60 -10.16 -6.68
CA LYS A 154 -13.05 -8.77 -6.79
C LYS A 154 -11.82 -7.89 -7.00
N PRO A 155 -11.52 -7.42 -8.22
CA PRO A 155 -10.38 -6.53 -8.44
C PRO A 155 -10.67 -5.10 -7.95
N LEU A 156 -11.89 -4.83 -7.48
CA LEU A 156 -12.35 -3.52 -7.04
C LEU A 156 -13.19 -3.63 -5.76
N PHE A 157 -12.86 -2.81 -4.77
CA PHE A 157 -13.55 -2.75 -3.47
C PHE A 157 -14.01 -1.33 -3.18
N LEU A 158 -15.30 -1.16 -2.94
CA LEU A 158 -15.85 0.07 -2.36
C LEU A 158 -15.81 -0.07 -0.84
N LEU A 159 -15.19 0.89 -0.16
CA LEU A 159 -15.01 0.85 1.29
C LEU A 159 -15.85 1.94 1.97
N GLY A 160 -15.69 3.20 1.54
CA GLY A 160 -16.46 4.31 2.10
C GLY A 160 -16.14 4.64 3.57
N ALA A 161 -15.08 4.07 4.16
CA ALA A 161 -14.74 4.23 5.56
C ALA A 161 -14.34 5.69 5.86
N LYS A 162 -15.17 6.37 6.65
CA LYS A 162 -15.03 7.79 6.99
C LYS A 162 -14.23 7.98 8.27
N GLN A 163 -13.43 9.04 8.30
CA GLN A 163 -12.69 9.37 9.51
C GLN A 163 -13.64 9.79 10.65
N HIS A 164 -13.39 9.23 11.84
CA HIS A 164 -14.10 9.51 13.09
C HIS A 164 -13.75 10.92 13.63
N ALA A 165 -14.32 11.97 13.01
CA ALA A 165 -14.28 13.34 13.52
C ALA A 165 -15.44 14.19 12.97
N PRO A 166 -16.12 15.04 13.78
CA PRO A 166 -17.25 15.88 13.35
C PRO A 166 -16.96 16.84 12.19
N SER A 167 -15.69 17.15 11.92
CA SER A 167 -15.23 17.97 10.80
C SER A 167 -14.38 17.18 9.81
N SER A 168 -14.51 15.86 9.81
CA SER A 168 -13.74 15.01 8.90
C SER A 168 -14.06 15.36 7.46
N ASN A 169 -13.01 15.38 6.64
CA ASN A 169 -13.11 15.50 5.20
C ASN A 169 -12.33 14.38 4.51
N LEU A 170 -11.95 13.32 5.24
CA LEU A 170 -11.17 12.21 4.73
C LEU A 170 -12.05 10.97 4.61
N ILE A 171 -12.05 10.39 3.42
CA ILE A 171 -12.79 9.17 3.11
C ILE A 171 -11.80 8.20 2.49
N LEU A 172 -11.62 7.03 3.10
CA LEU A 172 -11.01 5.89 2.42
C LEU A 172 -12.07 5.30 1.50
N HIS A 173 -12.04 5.74 0.24
CA HIS A 173 -13.12 5.55 -0.72
C HIS A 173 -13.21 4.10 -1.18
N GLY A 174 -12.08 3.51 -1.58
CA GLY A 174 -12.04 2.15 -2.07
C GLY A 174 -10.61 1.69 -2.38
N ALA A 175 -10.51 0.49 -2.93
CA ALA A 175 -9.25 -0.09 -3.39
C ALA A 175 -9.42 -0.79 -4.74
N ALA A 176 -8.36 -0.81 -5.56
CA ALA A 176 -8.34 -1.48 -6.86
C ALA A 176 -7.05 -2.29 -7.04
N GLU A 177 -7.15 -3.43 -7.71
CA GLU A 177 -6.07 -4.40 -7.86
C GLU A 177 -4.94 -3.88 -8.77
N LEU A 178 -3.73 -3.95 -8.25
CA LEU A 178 -2.50 -3.68 -8.98
C LEU A 178 -2.00 -4.93 -9.70
N SER A 179 -1.25 -4.71 -10.78
CA SER A 179 -0.49 -5.79 -11.42
C SER A 179 0.63 -6.24 -10.49
N ALA A 180 0.71 -7.55 -10.24
CA ALA A 180 1.74 -8.17 -9.42
C ALA A 180 1.87 -9.68 -9.77
N ASN A 181 2.93 -10.31 -9.26
CA ASN A 181 3.12 -11.76 -9.35
C ASN A 181 2.19 -12.51 -8.37
N GLY A 182 0.87 -12.34 -8.53
CA GLY A 182 -0.16 -12.91 -7.67
C GLY A 182 -1.28 -11.90 -7.37
N PRO A 183 -2.48 -12.39 -6.99
CA PRO A 183 -3.61 -11.52 -6.69
C PRO A 183 -3.44 -10.81 -5.35
N GLY A 184 -4.23 -9.75 -5.15
CA GLY A 184 -4.39 -9.16 -3.82
C GLY A 184 -3.45 -8.01 -3.48
N ARG A 185 -2.56 -7.58 -4.38
CA ARG A 185 -1.89 -6.27 -4.21
C ARG A 185 -2.87 -5.18 -4.60
N MET A 186 -3.20 -4.30 -3.66
CA MET A 186 -4.26 -3.31 -3.83
C MET A 186 -3.71 -1.89 -3.72
N ALA A 187 -4.13 -1.02 -4.63
CA ALA A 187 -4.02 0.43 -4.48
C ALA A 187 -5.28 0.97 -3.81
N TYR A 188 -5.10 1.61 -2.66
CA TYR A 188 -6.16 2.24 -1.89
C TYR A 188 -6.27 3.72 -2.27
N PHE A 189 -7.50 4.25 -2.31
CA PHE A 189 -7.77 5.64 -2.68
C PHE A 189 -8.45 6.40 -1.55
N ILE A 190 -7.85 7.52 -1.14
CA ILE A 190 -8.38 8.41 -0.10
C ILE A 190 -8.69 9.77 -0.72
N LEU A 191 -9.92 10.27 -0.51
CA LEU A 191 -10.27 11.64 -0.85
C LEU A 191 -10.16 12.54 0.38
N ASN A 192 -9.47 13.67 0.24
CA ASN A 192 -9.65 14.84 1.09
C ASN A 192 -10.66 15.80 0.45
N GLN A 193 -11.93 15.74 0.89
CA GLN A 193 -13.06 16.51 0.36
C GLN A 193 -12.84 18.02 0.47
N LYS A 194 -12.19 18.50 1.55
CA LYS A 194 -11.95 19.93 1.77
C LYS A 194 -10.94 20.50 0.79
N GLN A 195 -9.93 19.71 0.44
CA GLN A 195 -8.86 20.12 -0.48
C GLN A 195 -9.14 19.70 -1.93
N ASP A 196 -10.16 18.87 -2.18
CA ASP A 196 -10.42 18.21 -3.47
C ASP A 196 -9.16 17.48 -3.97
N ARG A 197 -8.51 16.73 -3.07
CA ARG A 197 -7.24 16.03 -3.33
C ARG A 197 -7.36 14.55 -3.07
N TRP A 198 -6.86 13.76 -4.03
CA TRP A 198 -6.75 12.33 -3.92
C TRP A 198 -5.37 11.90 -3.46
N TYR A 199 -5.35 10.89 -2.62
CA TYR A 199 -4.17 10.21 -2.14
C TYR A 199 -4.33 8.71 -2.35
N GLY A 200 -3.23 7.99 -2.39
CA GLY A 200 -3.25 6.54 -2.38
C GLY A 200 -2.03 5.94 -1.69
N PHE A 201 -2.17 4.67 -1.38
CA PHE A 201 -1.15 3.81 -0.79
C PHE A 201 -1.41 2.37 -1.23
N GLU A 202 -0.49 1.47 -0.91
CA GLU A 202 -0.56 0.08 -1.32
C GLU A 202 -0.48 -0.85 -0.13
N ASP A 203 -1.18 -1.98 -0.21
CA ASP A 203 -0.95 -3.12 0.66
C ASP A 203 -1.41 -4.42 -0.01
N TRP A 204 -1.03 -5.53 0.59
CA TRP A 204 -1.54 -6.85 0.21
C TRP A 204 -2.80 -7.21 1.02
N GLY A 205 -3.71 -7.90 0.35
CA GLY A 205 -4.96 -8.39 0.88
C GLY A 205 -6.19 -7.69 0.33
N PHE A 206 -7.33 -8.31 0.55
CA PHE A 206 -8.64 -7.85 0.12
C PHE A 206 -9.30 -7.07 1.25
N PRO A 207 -9.52 -5.76 1.09
CA PRO A 207 -10.03 -4.93 2.17
C PRO A 207 -11.55 -5.05 2.34
N ARG A 208 -11.99 -4.87 3.58
CA ARG A 208 -13.39 -4.80 3.98
C ARG A 208 -13.54 -3.68 5.00
N ALA A 209 -14.55 -2.84 4.85
CA ALA A 209 -14.93 -1.87 5.87
C ALA A 209 -15.90 -2.55 6.84
N ILE A 210 -15.52 -2.65 8.11
CA ILE A 210 -16.25 -3.38 9.15
C ILE A 210 -16.07 -2.61 10.46
N ASP A 211 -17.17 -2.29 11.14
CA ASP A 211 -17.17 -1.80 12.52
C ASP A 211 -16.79 -2.95 13.45
N LEU A 212 -15.51 -3.08 13.80
CA LEU A 212 -15.00 -4.28 14.49
C LEU A 212 -15.31 -4.26 15.98
N ASP A 213 -15.31 -3.09 16.61
CA ASP A 213 -15.51 -2.94 18.06
C ASP A 213 -16.92 -2.49 18.46
N GLY A 214 -17.80 -2.20 17.49
CA GLY A 214 -19.19 -1.85 17.76
C GLY A 214 -19.40 -0.39 18.14
N ASP A 215 -18.41 0.48 17.93
CA ASP A 215 -18.52 1.91 18.23
C ASP A 215 -19.31 2.70 17.16
N GLY A 216 -19.66 2.02 16.05
CA GLY A 216 -20.43 2.58 14.94
C GLY A 216 -19.56 3.23 13.85
N PHE A 217 -18.24 3.14 13.97
CA PHE A 217 -17.26 3.55 12.96
C PHE A 217 -16.56 2.32 12.39
N GLU A 218 -16.32 2.34 11.08
CA GLU A 218 -15.68 1.21 10.40
C GLU A 218 -14.16 1.29 10.52
N GLU A 219 -13.54 0.20 10.97
CA GLU A 219 -12.17 -0.15 10.59
C GLU A 219 -12.13 -0.69 9.16
N VAL A 220 -10.92 -0.71 8.58
CA VAL A 220 -10.69 -1.51 7.38
C VAL A 220 -9.81 -2.71 7.74
N ALA A 221 -10.38 -3.91 7.60
CA ALA A 221 -9.64 -5.17 7.70
C ALA A 221 -9.19 -5.59 6.30
N SER A 222 -7.88 -5.71 6.09
CA SER A 222 -7.29 -6.27 4.86
C SER A 222 -6.94 -7.74 5.09
N GLN A 223 -7.71 -8.64 4.47
CA GLN A 223 -7.46 -10.08 4.52
C GLN A 223 -6.54 -10.47 3.37
N PHE A 224 -5.30 -10.81 3.68
CA PHE A 224 -4.45 -11.53 2.74
C PHE A 224 -4.85 -13.00 2.75
N GLU A 225 -5.25 -13.54 1.58
CA GLU A 225 -5.70 -14.94 1.43
C GLU A 225 -4.55 -15.94 1.28
N GLY A 226 -3.32 -15.43 1.26
CA GLY A 226 -2.12 -16.25 1.09
C GLY A 226 -1.62 -16.29 -0.36
N LEU A 227 -0.30 -16.42 -0.51
CA LEU A 227 0.36 -16.54 -1.80
C LEU A 227 1.68 -17.31 -1.62
N HIS A 228 1.89 -18.35 -2.42
CA HIS A 228 3.05 -19.23 -2.36
C HIS A 228 3.31 -19.80 -0.94
N LEU A 229 4.37 -19.31 -0.28
CA LEU A 229 4.79 -19.72 1.07
C LEU A 229 4.36 -18.69 2.13
N GLN A 230 3.28 -17.95 1.88
CA GLN A 230 2.72 -17.05 2.88
C GLN A 230 1.26 -17.41 3.04
N TRP A 231 0.92 -17.98 4.19
CA TRP A 231 -0.46 -18.33 4.54
C TRP A 231 -1.28 -17.09 4.92
N PRO A 232 -2.62 -17.20 4.97
CA PRO A 232 -3.50 -16.07 5.23
C PRO A 232 -3.10 -15.22 6.43
N ASP A 233 -3.30 -13.92 6.34
CA ASP A 233 -3.08 -12.99 7.45
C ASP A 233 -4.05 -11.81 7.37
N VAL A 234 -4.17 -11.07 8.47
CA VAL A 234 -5.03 -9.90 8.57
C VAL A 234 -4.19 -8.70 8.98
N VAL A 235 -4.50 -7.55 8.39
CA VAL A 235 -4.02 -6.23 8.83
C VAL A 235 -5.23 -5.34 9.10
N ILE A 236 -5.16 -4.54 10.16
CA ILE A 236 -6.23 -3.61 10.52
C ILE A 236 -5.75 -2.18 10.25
N TYR A 237 -6.62 -1.41 9.60
CA TYR A 237 -6.50 0.02 9.40
C TYR A 237 -7.56 0.73 10.22
N ARG A 238 -7.18 1.84 10.84
CA ARG A 238 -8.13 2.68 11.60
C ARG A 238 -7.78 4.14 11.48
N TRP A 239 -8.79 4.99 11.69
CA TRP A 239 -8.58 6.42 11.83
C TRP A 239 -8.21 6.77 13.26
N LYS A 240 -7.07 7.43 13.47
CA LYS A 240 -6.73 8.09 14.74
C LYS A 240 -6.61 9.58 14.53
N GLY A 241 -7.64 10.32 14.96
CA GLY A 241 -7.72 11.74 14.65
C GLY A 241 -7.75 11.94 13.14
N ARG A 242 -6.75 12.62 12.56
CA ARG A 242 -6.63 12.92 11.11
C ARG A 242 -5.74 11.97 10.33
N THR A 243 -5.22 10.93 10.99
CA THR A 243 -4.23 10.04 10.42
C THR A 243 -4.85 8.67 10.24
N LEU A 244 -4.71 8.08 9.05
CA LEU A 244 -4.95 6.67 8.85
C LEU A 244 -3.75 5.91 9.40
N GLU A 245 -3.99 4.97 10.30
CA GLU A 245 -2.94 4.13 10.86
C GLU A 245 -3.17 2.67 10.49
N ARG A 246 -2.08 1.92 10.35
CA ARG A 246 -2.04 0.50 10.01
C ARG A 246 -1.41 -0.30 11.15
N SER A 247 -1.98 -1.44 11.49
CA SER A 247 -1.38 -2.39 12.44
C SER A 247 -0.25 -3.20 11.78
N PRO A 248 0.60 -3.90 12.55
CA PRO A 248 1.33 -5.05 12.02
C PRO A 248 0.31 -6.11 11.61
N SER A 249 0.74 -7.11 10.85
CA SER A 249 -0.12 -8.27 10.60
C SER A 249 -0.45 -9.00 11.91
N ILE A 250 -1.62 -9.63 12.02
CA ILE A 250 -2.06 -10.26 13.26
C ILE A 250 -1.09 -11.36 13.69
N LYS A 251 -0.59 -12.17 12.74
CA LYS A 251 0.45 -13.18 13.03
C LYS A 251 1.72 -12.56 13.62
N THR A 252 2.17 -11.44 13.04
CA THR A 252 3.36 -10.72 13.52
C THR A 252 3.13 -10.12 14.90
N ALA A 253 1.97 -9.50 15.12
CA ALA A 253 1.63 -8.85 16.37
C ALA A 253 1.57 -9.86 17.53
N LEU A 254 0.94 -11.02 17.30
CA LEU A 254 0.86 -12.11 18.28
C LEU A 254 2.19 -12.85 18.45
N ARG A 255 3.12 -12.75 17.49
CA ARG A 255 4.38 -13.50 17.44
C ARG A 255 4.14 -15.01 17.36
N VAL A 256 3.24 -15.41 16.46
CA VAL A 256 2.95 -16.83 16.24
C VAL A 256 4.19 -17.57 15.72
N PRO A 257 4.42 -18.82 16.14
CA PRO A 257 5.48 -19.64 15.58
C PRO A 257 5.21 -19.91 14.10
N ASN A 258 6.28 -20.17 13.34
CA ASN A 258 6.23 -20.49 11.92
C ASN A 258 5.22 -19.62 11.12
N PRO A 259 5.33 -18.28 11.15
CA PRO A 259 4.30 -17.38 10.63
C PRO A 259 4.02 -17.56 9.12
N THR A 260 4.96 -18.14 8.39
CA THR A 260 4.84 -18.62 7.00
C THR A 260 3.68 -19.60 6.80
N TYR A 261 3.47 -20.50 7.77
CA TYR A 261 2.50 -21.61 7.73
C TYR A 261 1.34 -21.44 8.71
N SER A 262 1.49 -20.57 9.71
CA SER A 262 0.36 -20.14 10.53
C SER A 262 -0.56 -19.23 9.72
N GLU A 263 -1.83 -19.16 10.12
CA GLU A 263 -2.83 -18.30 9.46
C GLU A 263 -3.59 -17.42 10.45
N ALA A 264 -4.04 -16.27 9.95
CA ALA A 264 -5.05 -15.45 10.61
C ALA A 264 -6.16 -15.12 9.61
N ILE A 265 -7.40 -15.36 10.01
CA ILE A 265 -8.59 -15.18 9.18
C ILE A 265 -9.63 -14.37 9.95
N ILE A 266 -10.22 -13.36 9.30
CA ILE A 266 -11.33 -12.60 9.84
C ILE A 266 -12.68 -13.24 9.49
N ASP A 267 -13.50 -13.47 10.50
CA ASP A 267 -14.92 -13.80 10.37
C ASP A 267 -15.73 -12.52 10.50
N GLU A 268 -16.18 -11.98 9.38
CA GLU A 268 -16.94 -10.73 9.31
C GLU A 268 -18.28 -10.82 10.05
N ARG A 269 -18.91 -12.00 10.09
CA ARG A 269 -20.24 -12.17 10.71
C ARG A 269 -20.14 -12.10 12.23
N ASN A 270 -19.11 -12.73 12.77
CA ASN A 270 -18.88 -12.76 14.21
C ASN A 270 -17.96 -11.64 14.71
N LYS A 271 -17.40 -10.83 13.79
CA LYS A 271 -16.38 -9.79 14.07
C LYS A 271 -15.21 -10.35 14.87
N GLN A 272 -14.76 -11.56 14.49
CA GLN A 272 -13.72 -12.29 15.19
C GLN A 272 -12.54 -12.58 14.28
N ILE A 273 -11.35 -12.60 14.84
CA ILE A 273 -10.13 -13.01 14.14
C ILE A 273 -9.71 -14.35 14.73
N THR A 274 -9.71 -15.39 13.90
CA THR A 274 -9.21 -16.73 14.25
C THR A 274 -7.76 -16.84 13.82
N VAL A 275 -6.91 -17.34 14.71
CA VAL A 275 -5.47 -17.51 14.47
C VAL A 275 -5.09 -18.95 14.75
N ASN A 276 -4.59 -19.66 13.74
CA ASN A 276 -4.10 -21.03 13.85
C ASN A 276 -2.58 -21.02 13.84
N ALA A 277 -1.95 -21.46 14.94
CA ALA A 277 -0.50 -21.47 15.09
C ALA A 277 0.07 -22.85 14.75
N VAL A 278 0.97 -22.91 13.76
CA VAL A 278 1.70 -24.13 13.38
C VAL A 278 2.97 -24.26 14.23
N ALA A 279 3.11 -25.34 14.99
CA ALA A 279 4.32 -25.57 15.81
C ALA A 279 5.47 -26.19 15.02
N ASN A 280 5.17 -27.07 14.07
CA ASN A 280 6.17 -27.70 13.21
C ASN A 280 5.88 -27.45 11.73
N ALA A 281 6.81 -26.80 11.06
CA ALA A 281 6.76 -26.52 9.63
C ALA A 281 6.88 -27.77 8.76
N GLU A 282 7.51 -28.85 9.25
CA GLU A 282 7.74 -30.08 8.47
C GLU A 282 6.44 -30.87 8.29
N ASP A 283 5.62 -30.93 9.33
CA ASP A 283 4.38 -31.72 9.35
C ASP A 283 3.11 -30.86 9.23
N PHE A 284 3.27 -29.53 9.19
CA PHE A 284 2.16 -28.55 9.19
C PHE A 284 1.19 -28.74 10.37
N GLU A 285 1.69 -29.27 11.49
CA GLU A 285 0.86 -29.58 12.65
C GLU A 285 0.42 -28.28 13.34
N VAL A 286 -0.88 -28.00 13.30
CA VAL A 286 -1.50 -26.92 14.07
C VAL A 286 -1.42 -27.28 15.55
N SER A 287 -0.76 -26.41 16.31
CA SER A 287 -0.50 -26.62 17.74
C SER A 287 -1.53 -26.01 18.66
N ASP A 288 -2.15 -24.91 18.24
CA ASP A 288 -3.21 -24.24 19.01
C ASP A 288 -3.99 -23.28 18.10
N THR A 289 -5.20 -22.93 18.53
CA THR A 289 -6.06 -21.93 17.90
C THR A 289 -6.45 -20.88 18.92
N GLY A 290 -6.31 -19.60 18.57
CA GLY A 290 -6.81 -18.49 19.37
C GLY A 290 -7.88 -17.71 18.60
N LYS A 291 -8.97 -17.35 19.27
CA LYS A 291 -9.99 -16.45 18.71
C LYS A 291 -9.98 -15.12 19.43
N TYR A 292 -10.02 -14.03 18.68
CA TYR A 292 -9.93 -12.68 19.21
C TYR A 292 -11.08 -11.80 18.73
N GLN A 293 -11.57 -10.94 19.61
CA GLN A 293 -12.32 -9.74 19.25
C GLN A 293 -11.38 -8.54 19.25
N TYR A 294 -11.72 -7.54 18.45
CA TYR A 294 -10.98 -6.27 18.40
C TYR A 294 -11.77 -5.20 19.16
N GLU A 295 -11.09 -4.44 20.03
CA GLU A 295 -11.66 -3.36 20.84
C GLU A 295 -10.67 -2.17 20.87
N ASP A 296 -10.94 -1.06 20.15
CA ASP A 296 -10.09 0.15 20.05
C ASP A 296 -8.56 -0.14 19.97
N GLY A 297 -8.18 -1.07 19.11
CA GLY A 297 -6.76 -1.43 18.90
C GLY A 297 -6.21 -2.45 19.88
N VAL A 298 -7.06 -3.12 20.64
CA VAL A 298 -6.71 -4.26 21.49
C VAL A 298 -7.38 -5.51 20.94
N LEU A 299 -6.60 -6.58 20.77
CA LEU A 299 -7.15 -7.91 20.55
C LEU A 299 -7.45 -8.55 21.92
N VAL A 300 -8.68 -8.99 22.13
CA VAL A 300 -9.12 -9.66 23.37
C VAL A 300 -9.49 -11.10 23.02
N ARG A 301 -8.82 -12.06 23.65
CA ARG A 301 -9.05 -13.48 23.41
C ARG A 301 -10.40 -13.89 23.98
N VAL A 302 -11.22 -14.52 23.15
CA VAL A 302 -12.55 -15.05 23.52
C VAL A 302 -12.59 -16.57 23.58
N GLU A 303 -11.63 -17.25 22.95
CA GLU A 303 -11.43 -18.70 22.99
C GLU A 303 -9.94 -19.03 22.77
#